data_AF-A0A920N0J5-F1
#
_entry.id   AF-A0A920N0J5-F1
#
_cell.length_a   1.000
_cell.length_b   1.000
_cell.length_c   1.000
_cell.angle_alpha   90.00
_cell.angle_beta   90.00
_cell.angle_gamma   90.00
#
_symmetry.space_group_name_H-M   'P 1'
#
loop_
_entity.id
_entity.type
_entity.pdbx_description
1 polymer ?
#
loop_
_entity_poly.entity_id
_entity_poly.type
_entity_poly.pdbx_seq_one_letter_code
_entity_poly.pdbx_strand_id
1 'polypeptide(L)'
;MAIWGRPCRRTLLDHFGTRTLGGFDFSDDDIAAATAAGALLAYAAENHLSALPHVARLEAYSSSQFLVIDEATRRSLELPRTLVDGNREGSLLGVVDETVTSMGARCGVNGSRIR
;
A
#
# COMPACT_ATOMS: atom_id res chain seq x y z
N MET A 1 -10.90 -11.59 23.40
CA MET A 1 -12.26 -11.04 23.62
C MET A 1 -12.61 -10.21 22.39
N ALA A 2 -13.70 -10.57 21.72
CA ALA A 2 -13.93 -10.42 20.28
C ALA A 2 -13.79 -8.99 19.70
N ILE A 3 -12.83 -8.77 18.80
CA ILE A 3 -12.79 -7.60 17.90
C ILE A 3 -13.72 -7.75 16.68
N TRP A 4 -14.27 -8.95 16.46
CA TRP A 4 -15.19 -9.28 15.36
C TRP A 4 -16.57 -8.62 15.44
N GLY A 5 -16.87 -7.89 16.52
CA GLY A 5 -18.11 -7.11 16.69
C GLY A 5 -17.92 -5.60 16.70
N ARG A 6 -16.69 -5.08 16.58
CA ARG A 6 -16.46 -3.63 16.56
C ARG A 6 -16.65 -3.08 15.14
N PRO A 7 -17.31 -1.91 14.97
CA PRO A 7 -17.34 -1.24 13.68
C PRO A 7 -15.90 -0.99 13.20
N CYS A 8 -15.55 -1.42 11.98
CA CYS A 8 -14.20 -1.28 11.42
C CYS A 8 -13.68 0.17 11.46
N ARG A 9 -14.58 1.13 11.25
CA ARG A 9 -14.30 2.56 11.38
C ARG A 9 -13.85 2.96 12.80
N ARG A 10 -14.43 2.37 13.84
CA ARG A 10 -14.04 2.61 15.25
C ARG A 10 -12.61 2.13 15.51
N THR A 11 -12.24 0.97 14.99
CA THR A 11 -10.88 0.43 15.10
C THR A 11 -9.84 1.38 14.50
N LEU A 12 -10.14 1.96 13.33
CA LEU A 12 -9.26 2.96 12.71
C LEU A 12 -9.14 4.24 13.56
N LEU A 13 -10.25 4.79 14.01
CA LEU A 13 -10.26 6.01 14.84
C LEU A 13 -9.51 5.80 16.16
N ASP A 14 -9.72 4.66 16.82
CA ASP A 14 -9.03 4.31 18.07
C ASP A 14 -7.52 4.13 17.83
N HIS A 15 -7.10 3.50 16.72
CA HIS A 15 -5.68 3.29 16.39
C HIS A 15 -4.95 4.59 16.02
N PHE A 16 -5.55 5.46 15.21
CA PHE A 16 -4.94 6.72 14.79
C PHE A 16 -5.18 7.87 15.79
N GLY A 17 -6.01 7.66 16.82
CA GLY A 17 -6.33 8.67 17.82
C GLY A 17 -7.12 9.87 17.26
N THR A 18 -7.89 9.68 16.19
CA THR A 18 -8.66 10.75 15.53
C THR A 18 -10.15 10.62 15.79
N ARG A 19 -10.90 11.72 15.60
CA ARG A 19 -12.37 11.74 15.73
C ARG A 19 -13.08 11.46 14.40
N THR A 20 -12.40 11.73 13.29
CA THR A 20 -12.90 11.56 11.92
C THR A 20 -11.80 11.01 11.03
N LEU A 21 -12.18 10.42 9.89
CA LEU A 21 -11.24 9.98 8.85
C LEU A 21 -10.98 11.05 7.78
N GLY A 22 -11.68 12.19 7.83
CA GLY A 22 -11.56 13.24 6.81
C GLY A 22 -10.16 13.88 6.70
N GLY A 23 -9.28 13.65 7.68
CA GLY A 23 -7.86 14.06 7.60
C GLY A 23 -6.96 13.08 6.83
N PHE A 24 -7.49 11.95 6.33
CA PHE A 24 -6.75 10.90 5.61
C PHE A 24 -7.17 10.78 4.13
N ASP A 25 -7.79 11.83 3.58
CA ASP A 25 -8.38 11.86 2.24
C ASP A 25 -9.50 10.83 2.01
N PHE A 26 -10.14 10.36 3.09
CA PHE A 26 -11.37 9.56 3.02
C PHE A 26 -12.57 10.49 2.97
N SER A 27 -13.43 10.31 1.96
CA SER A 27 -14.76 10.87 1.94
C SER A 27 -15.69 10.07 2.86
N ASP A 28 -16.83 10.67 3.25
CA ASP A 28 -17.85 9.96 4.04
C ASP A 28 -18.49 8.80 3.25
N ASP A 29 -18.35 8.79 1.92
CA ASP A 29 -18.85 7.74 1.02
C ASP A 29 -17.89 6.54 0.89
N ASP A 30 -16.63 6.66 1.37
CA ASP A 30 -15.60 5.62 1.32
C ASP A 30 -15.78 4.51 2.39
N ILE A 31 -17.03 4.14 2.67
CA ILE A 31 -17.41 3.17 3.69
C ILE A 31 -16.73 1.82 3.44
N ALA A 32 -16.68 1.38 2.17
CA ALA A 32 -16.06 0.11 1.80
C ALA A 32 -14.55 0.11 2.06
N ALA A 33 -13.86 1.19 1.69
CA ALA A 33 -12.42 1.33 1.90
C ALA A 33 -12.07 1.41 3.40
N ALA A 34 -12.84 2.19 4.17
CA ALA A 34 -12.67 2.29 5.63
C ALA A 34 -12.96 0.95 6.33
N THR A 35 -13.92 0.18 5.82
CA THR A 35 -14.22 -1.17 6.33
C THR A 35 -13.07 -2.13 6.05
N ALA A 36 -12.56 -2.16 4.81
CA ALA A 36 -11.43 -3.00 4.42
C ALA A 36 -10.16 -2.67 5.23
N ALA A 37 -9.82 -1.39 5.38
CA ALA A 37 -8.68 -0.95 6.17
C ALA A 37 -8.82 -1.33 7.65
N GLY A 38 -10.00 -1.14 8.24
CA GLY A 38 -10.26 -1.51 9.63
C GLY A 38 -10.19 -3.03 9.87
N ALA A 39 -10.67 -3.83 8.92
CA ALA A 39 -10.57 -5.29 8.97
C ALA A 39 -9.11 -5.77 8.87
N LEU A 40 -8.31 -5.19 7.96
CA LEU A 40 -6.88 -5.51 7.83
C LEU A 40 -6.10 -5.14 9.11
N LEU A 41 -6.40 -3.99 9.69
CA LEU A 41 -5.77 -3.54 10.92
C LEU A 41 -6.15 -4.43 12.11
N ALA A 42 -7.41 -4.81 12.21
CA ALA A 42 -7.89 -5.76 13.22
C ALA A 42 -7.17 -7.12 13.10
N TYR A 43 -7.08 -7.66 11.88
CA TYR A 43 -6.35 -8.90 11.62
C TYR A 43 -4.87 -8.79 11.98
N ALA A 44 -4.19 -7.70 11.60
CA ALA A 44 -2.79 -7.49 11.96
C ALA A 44 -2.60 -7.41 13.48
N ALA A 45 -3.50 -6.74 14.20
CA ALA A 45 -3.46 -6.64 15.65
C ALA A 45 -3.75 -7.98 16.36
N GLU A 46 -4.49 -8.91 15.75
CA GLU A 46 -4.66 -10.27 16.29
C GLU A 46 -3.40 -11.13 16.12
N ASN A 47 -2.71 -10.99 14.99
CA ASN A 47 -1.54 -11.80 14.68
C ASN A 47 -0.25 -11.30 15.36
N HIS A 48 -0.25 -10.06 15.86
CA HIS A 48 0.85 -9.48 16.60
C HIS A 48 0.43 -9.17 18.04
N LEU A 49 1.09 -9.81 19.01
CA LEU A 49 0.84 -9.64 20.47
C LEU A 49 1.15 -8.23 21.01
N SER A 50 1.46 -7.26 20.15
CA SER A 50 1.89 -5.91 20.50
C SER A 50 1.15 -4.88 19.68
N ALA A 51 1.00 -3.67 20.24
CA ALA A 51 0.49 -2.53 19.50
C ALA A 51 1.29 -2.33 18.18
N LEU A 52 0.65 -1.74 17.16
CA LEU A 52 1.24 -1.49 15.84
C LEU A 52 1.64 -0.01 15.65
N PRO A 53 2.52 0.59 16.48
CA PRO A 53 2.80 2.02 16.43
C PRO A 53 3.51 2.47 15.13
N HIS A 54 4.10 1.52 14.40
CA HIS A 54 4.75 1.77 13.11
C HIS A 54 3.75 1.96 11.97
N VAL A 55 2.48 1.55 12.14
CA VAL A 55 1.39 1.85 11.21
C VAL A 55 0.85 3.24 11.57
N ALA A 56 1.60 4.28 11.20
CA ALA A 56 1.36 5.64 11.67
C ALA A 56 0.46 6.47 10.73
N ARG A 57 0.19 5.99 9.51
CA ARG A 57 -0.56 6.75 8.50
C ARG A 57 -1.51 5.86 7.70
N LEU A 58 -2.67 6.43 7.39
CA LEU A 58 -3.63 5.93 6.41
C LEU A 58 -3.74 6.96 5.28
N GLU A 59 -3.69 6.52 4.02
CA GLU A 59 -3.83 7.40 2.85
C GLU A 59 -4.79 6.75 1.86
N ALA A 60 -5.76 7.52 1.35
CA ALA A 60 -6.57 7.08 0.22
C ALA A 60 -5.70 7.01 -1.05
N TYR A 61 -5.88 5.94 -1.82
CA TYR A 61 -5.17 5.77 -3.09
C TYR A 61 -6.04 6.29 -4.25
N SER A 62 -5.51 7.23 -5.03
CA SER A 62 -6.16 7.76 -6.24
C SER A 62 -5.30 7.52 -7.49
N SER A 63 -5.91 6.98 -8.54
CA SER A 63 -5.25 6.75 -9.83
C SER A 63 -4.94 8.04 -10.59
N SER A 64 -5.62 9.16 -10.28
CA SER A 64 -5.42 10.45 -10.95
C SER A 64 -4.04 11.07 -10.69
N GLN A 65 -3.32 10.58 -9.68
CA GLN A 65 -1.99 11.06 -9.30
C GLN A 65 -0.86 10.36 -10.07
N PHE A 66 -1.16 9.34 -10.89
CA PHE A 66 -0.16 8.48 -11.54
C PHE A 66 -0.48 8.24 -13.01
N LEU A 67 0.56 7.94 -13.78
CA LEU A 67 0.40 7.38 -15.11
C LEU A 67 -0.11 5.95 -14.97
N VAL A 68 -1.35 5.72 -15.42
CA VAL A 68 -1.92 4.37 -15.50
C VAL A 68 -1.41 3.72 -16.77
N ILE A 69 -0.68 2.61 -16.63
CA ILE A 69 -0.29 1.77 -17.77
C ILE A 69 -1.00 0.42 -17.67
N ASP A 70 -1.36 -0.14 -18.82
CA ASP A 70 -1.96 -1.46 -18.86
C ASP A 70 -0.90 -2.57 -18.72
N GLU A 71 -1.35 -3.78 -18.39
CA GLU A 71 -0.46 -4.92 -18.18
C GLU A 71 0.37 -5.28 -19.42
N ALA A 72 -0.18 -5.11 -20.64
CA ALA A 72 0.56 -5.40 -21.86
C ALA A 72 1.68 -4.38 -22.09
N THR A 73 1.41 -3.08 -21.86
CA THR A 73 2.43 -2.03 -21.89
C THR A 73 3.50 -2.27 -20.83
N ARG A 74 3.10 -2.57 -19.58
CA ARG A 74 4.02 -2.85 -18.45
C ARG A 74 4.95 -4.02 -18.74
N ARG A 75 4.41 -5.06 -19.38
CA ARG A 75 5.15 -6.26 -19.80
C ARG A 75 6.04 -6.01 -21.01
N SER A 76 5.58 -5.23 -21.99
CA SER A 76 6.34 -4.90 -23.22
C SER A 76 7.56 -4.02 -22.91
N LEU A 77 7.45 -3.19 -21.89
CA LEU A 77 8.55 -2.37 -21.37
C LEU A 77 9.49 -3.15 -20.44
N GLU A 78 9.23 -4.43 -20.15
CA GLU A 78 9.99 -5.25 -19.22
C GLU A 78 10.26 -4.53 -17.88
N LEU A 79 9.23 -3.84 -17.34
CA LEU A 79 9.44 -2.86 -16.27
C LEU A 79 10.14 -3.45 -15.03
N PRO A 80 9.58 -4.48 -14.35
CA PRO A 80 10.27 -5.10 -13.23
C PRO A 80 11.20 -6.24 -13.65
N ARG A 81 10.88 -6.94 -14.75
CA ARG A 81 11.50 -8.22 -15.14
C ARG A 81 11.47 -8.41 -16.66
N THR A 82 12.46 -9.13 -17.18
CA THR A 82 12.55 -9.50 -18.60
C THR A 82 11.47 -10.50 -19.01
N LEU A 83 11.10 -10.50 -20.29
CA LEU A 83 10.10 -11.41 -20.85
C LEU A 83 10.59 -12.84 -21.00
N VAL A 84 11.87 -13.01 -21.33
CA VAL A 84 12.46 -14.30 -21.68
C VAL A 84 12.76 -15.12 -20.43
N ASP A 85 13.50 -14.54 -19.48
CA ASP A 85 14.02 -15.26 -18.30
C ASP A 85 13.37 -14.84 -16.98
N GLY A 86 12.52 -13.81 -16.98
CA GLY A 86 11.90 -13.28 -15.77
C GLY A 86 12.89 -12.68 -14.77
N ASN A 87 14.11 -12.38 -15.22
CA ASN A 87 15.19 -11.84 -14.40
C ASN A 87 15.02 -10.33 -14.24
N ARG A 88 15.58 -9.80 -13.15
CA ARG A 88 15.69 -8.35 -12.93
C ARG A 88 16.82 -7.75 -13.76
N GLU A 89 17.92 -8.47 -13.94
CA GLU A 89 19.01 -8.02 -14.81
C GLU A 89 18.51 -7.94 -16.26
N GLY A 90 18.78 -6.83 -16.93
CA GLY A 90 18.28 -6.53 -18.27
C GLY A 90 16.87 -5.91 -18.30
N SER A 91 16.15 -5.84 -17.17
CA SER A 91 14.86 -5.14 -17.08
C SER A 91 15.06 -3.63 -16.94
N LEU A 92 14.04 -2.81 -17.27
CA LEU A 92 14.17 -1.35 -17.17
C LEU A 92 14.53 -0.92 -15.75
N LEU A 93 13.86 -1.51 -14.76
CA LEU A 93 14.16 -1.25 -13.35
C LEU A 93 15.56 -1.72 -12.96
N GLY A 94 16.06 -2.82 -13.53
CA GLY A 94 17.42 -3.30 -13.28
C GLY A 94 18.50 -2.35 -13.82
N VAL A 95 18.23 -1.66 -14.92
CA VAL A 95 19.15 -0.68 -15.53
C VAL A 95 19.12 0.67 -14.81
N VAL A 96 17.96 1.09 -14.29
CA VAL A 96 17.81 2.40 -13.64
C VAL A 96 18.12 2.36 -12.13
N ASP A 97 18.02 1.20 -11.49
CA ASP A 97 18.25 1.07 -10.05
C ASP A 97 19.74 1.06 -9.66
N GLU A 98 20.27 2.23 -9.35
CA GLU A 98 21.63 2.44 -8.82
C GLU A 98 21.64 2.52 -7.27
N THR A 99 20.61 2.01 -6.59
CA THR A 99 20.54 2.13 -5.13
C THR A 99 21.45 1.10 -4.43
N VAL A 100 22.21 1.57 -3.44
CA VAL A 100 23.16 0.73 -2.68
C VAL A 100 22.55 0.11 -1.41
N THR A 101 21.27 0.36 -1.14
CA THR A 101 20.58 -0.21 0.03
C THR A 101 19.31 -0.94 -0.38
N SER A 102 19.00 -2.04 0.30
CA SER A 102 17.79 -2.82 0.00
C SER A 102 16.50 -2.01 0.23
N MET A 103 16.51 -1.05 1.15
CA MET A 103 15.37 -0.14 1.35
C MET A 103 15.24 0.84 0.18
N GLY A 104 16.35 1.39 -0.31
CA GLY A 104 16.40 2.25 -1.49
C GLY A 104 15.83 1.56 -2.73
N ALA A 105 16.26 0.33 -3.00
CA ALA A 105 15.78 -0.46 -4.13
C ALA A 105 14.26 -0.66 -4.05
N ARG A 106 13.76 -1.07 -2.87
CA ARG A 106 12.31 -1.21 -2.62
C ARG A 106 11.56 0.12 -2.77
N CYS A 107 12.15 1.23 -2.35
CA CYS A 107 11.58 2.56 -2.54
C CYS A 107 11.57 2.97 -4.02
N GLY A 108 12.58 2.64 -4.82
CA GLY A 108 12.57 2.87 -6.27
C GLY A 108 11.43 2.10 -6.96
N VAL A 109 11.20 0.86 -6.54
CA VAL A 109 10.09 0.02 -7.04
C VAL A 109 8.72 0.52 -6.57
N ASN A 110 8.57 0.88 -5.29
CA ASN A 110 7.28 1.22 -4.69
C ASN A 110 6.94 2.71 -4.74
N GLY A 111 7.96 3.56 -4.66
CA GLY A 111 7.88 5.03 -4.59
C GLY A 111 7.63 5.68 -5.95
N SER A 112 7.86 4.96 -7.04
CA SER A 112 7.49 5.40 -8.39
C SER A 112 6.04 5.05 -8.77
N ARG A 113 5.29 4.28 -7.95
CA ARG A 113 3.88 3.88 -8.20
C ARG A 113 3.61 3.57 -9.69
N ILE A 114 4.59 2.94 -10.37
CA ILE A 114 4.47 2.48 -11.76
C ILE A 114 3.68 1.17 -11.68
N ARG A 115 2.37 1.27 -11.87
CA ARG A 115 1.47 0.12 -12.00
C ARG A 115 0.81 0.17 -13.36
#